data_AF-A0A0F9TQY0-F1
#
_entry.id   AF-A0A0F9TQY0-F1
#
_cell.length_a   1.000
_cell.length_b   1.000
_cell.length_c   1.000
_cell.angle_alpha   90.00
_cell.angle_beta   90.00
_cell.angle_gamma   90.00
#
_symmetry.space_group_name_H-M   'P 1'
#
loop_
_entity.id
_entity.type
_entity.pdbx_description
1 polymer ?
#
loop_
_entity_poly.entity_id
_entity_poly.type
_entity_poly.pdbx_seq_one_letter_code
_entity_poly.pdbx_strand_id
1 'polypeptide(L)'
;TGWGGIVNGGLGTNFLGCTFDSNGGGGLKLGSVAIAGDNLVSTKITHSYFENNTGKQLLIGDSAIVTNVIQDTKINNNFFLIDDTMISIYVDKASGTRIRDNTYRHGSGTINHIEITSNANATVIEEGSNSFWSANFVDNGANTVIVEDLTSEGVWAIRGTNPVLGIKGIPTNGTNYLRMYTSDGTIIGEIRQVYSGGVPKMVFNAKHSTGVFGFEINGTERAGIVKNGSFYSYKIGNNSITWGAAAPADGTWVVGDICWNTGVAAGGSPGWVCTSAGTPGTWKTMANVGA
;
A
#
# COMPACT_ATOMS: atom_id res chain seq x y z
N THR A 1 15.44 7.68 31.86
CA THR A 1 15.37 8.87 30.99
C THR A 1 13.94 9.40 31.04
N GLY A 2 13.77 10.71 31.18
CA GLY A 2 12.48 11.34 31.47
C GLY A 2 11.57 11.35 30.24
N TRP A 3 10.40 10.74 30.36
CA TRP A 3 9.29 10.93 29.44
C TRP A 3 8.59 12.27 29.75
N GLY A 4 8.07 12.95 28.73
CA GLY A 4 7.27 14.17 28.93
C GLY A 4 5.93 13.91 29.63
N GLY A 5 5.39 12.69 29.49
CA GLY A 5 4.27 12.20 30.27
C GLY A 5 4.29 10.68 30.39
N ILE A 6 3.90 10.17 31.56
CA ILE A 6 3.66 8.74 31.82
C ILE A 6 2.28 8.59 32.45
N VAL A 7 1.44 7.77 31.86
CA VAL A 7 0.14 7.40 32.42
C VAL A 7 0.06 5.89 32.52
N ASN A 8 -0.24 5.38 33.72
CA ASN A 8 -0.19 3.94 34.00
C ASN A 8 -1.57 3.28 33.97
N GLY A 9 -2.64 3.98 34.35
CA GLY A 9 -4.00 3.48 34.40
C GLY A 9 -5.01 4.61 34.28
N GLY A 10 -6.25 4.29 33.87
CA GLY A 10 -7.32 5.27 33.77
C GLY A 10 -8.42 4.89 32.78
N LEU A 11 -9.65 5.25 33.13
CA LEU A 11 -10.79 5.16 32.22
C LEU A 11 -11.08 6.56 31.66
N GLY A 12 -11.04 6.69 30.33
CA GLY A 12 -11.40 7.95 29.67
C GLY A 12 -10.37 9.08 29.81
N THR A 13 -9.10 8.76 30.01
CA THR A 13 -8.01 9.76 30.07
C THR A 13 -7.97 10.58 28.77
N ASN A 14 -7.92 11.91 28.89
CA ASN A 14 -7.95 12.82 27.74
C ASN A 14 -6.79 13.82 27.80
N PHE A 15 -5.95 13.78 26.77
CA PHE A 15 -4.89 14.76 26.52
C PHE A 15 -5.37 15.69 25.41
N LEU A 16 -5.65 16.95 25.76
CA LEU A 16 -6.16 17.95 24.83
C LEU A 16 -5.22 19.17 24.85
N GLY A 17 -4.63 19.50 23.70
CA GLY A 17 -3.76 20.67 23.60
C GLY A 17 -2.44 20.54 24.35
N CYS A 18 -1.96 19.31 24.59
CA CYS A 18 -0.72 19.08 25.31
C CYS A 18 0.50 19.26 24.39
N THR A 19 1.60 19.78 24.94
CA THR A 19 2.90 19.88 24.23
C THR A 19 3.91 18.98 24.93
N PHE A 20 4.54 18.09 24.16
CA PHE A 20 5.62 17.20 24.59
C PHE A 20 6.87 17.52 23.77
N ASP A 21 7.75 18.35 24.31
CA ASP A 21 8.94 18.87 23.62
C ASP A 21 10.24 18.45 24.32
N SER A 22 11.26 18.08 23.55
CA SER A 22 12.65 17.93 23.97
C SER A 22 12.89 16.92 25.11
N ASN A 23 12.06 15.86 25.17
CA ASN A 23 12.16 14.84 26.22
C ASN A 23 13.16 13.74 25.87
N GLY A 24 14.05 13.44 26.82
CA GLY A 24 15.11 12.44 26.68
C GLY A 24 14.64 10.98 26.56
N GLY A 25 13.45 10.66 27.09
CA GLY A 25 12.86 9.32 27.09
C GLY A 25 11.77 9.11 26.04
N GLY A 26 11.26 10.18 25.46
CA GLY A 26 10.07 10.18 24.59
C GLY A 26 8.99 11.17 25.04
N GLY A 27 8.03 11.46 24.16
CA GLY A 27 6.99 12.46 24.42
C GLY A 27 5.97 11.97 25.44
N LEU A 28 5.16 10.98 25.07
CA LEU A 28 4.12 10.41 25.93
C LEU A 28 4.20 8.88 25.97
N LYS A 29 4.11 8.31 27.17
CA LYS A 29 3.98 6.87 27.40
C LYS A 29 2.64 6.54 28.05
N LEU A 30 1.84 5.72 27.38
CA LEU A 30 0.62 5.11 27.89
C LEU A 30 0.91 3.66 28.30
N GLY A 31 0.73 3.35 29.57
CA GLY A 31 1.10 2.08 30.19
C GLY A 31 2.58 2.03 30.55
N SER A 32 2.91 1.94 31.83
CA SER A 32 4.27 1.64 32.30
C SER A 32 4.32 0.51 33.32
N VAL A 33 5.55 0.07 33.59
CA VAL A 33 5.95 -1.30 33.99
C VAL A 33 5.71 -1.64 35.48
N ALA A 34 4.81 -0.98 36.21
CA ALA A 34 4.87 -1.13 37.68
C ALA A 34 3.67 -1.77 38.37
N ILE A 35 2.46 -1.70 37.81
CA ILE A 35 1.27 -2.08 38.60
C ILE A 35 0.38 -3.00 37.78
N ALA A 36 0.35 -4.28 38.17
CA ALA A 36 -0.59 -5.24 37.64
C ALA A 36 -2.03 -4.77 37.93
N GLY A 37 -2.86 -4.71 36.89
CA GLY A 37 -4.27 -4.30 37.01
C GLY A 37 -4.57 -2.88 36.52
N ASP A 38 -3.55 -2.10 36.14
CA ASP A 38 -3.78 -0.80 35.52
C ASP A 38 -4.18 -0.97 34.05
N ASN A 39 -5.49 -0.93 33.80
CA ASN A 39 -6.04 -0.88 32.45
C ASN A 39 -6.19 0.57 32.00
N LEU A 40 -5.84 0.82 30.75
CA LEU A 40 -6.09 2.09 30.08
C LEU A 40 -7.14 1.87 29.01
N VAL A 41 -8.36 2.32 29.26
CA VAL A 41 -9.47 2.11 28.34
C VAL A 41 -10.01 3.47 27.89
N SER A 42 -10.26 3.61 26.60
CA SER A 42 -10.83 4.82 26.00
C SER A 42 -9.96 6.07 26.15
N THR A 43 -8.64 5.93 26.06
CA THR A 43 -7.72 7.08 26.11
C THR A 43 -7.82 7.91 24.84
N LYS A 44 -7.84 9.24 24.97
CA LYS A 44 -7.85 10.17 23.83
C LYS A 44 -6.64 11.10 23.87
N ILE A 45 -5.98 11.26 22.74
CA ILE A 45 -4.92 12.24 22.52
C ILE A 45 -5.36 13.10 21.34
N THR A 46 -5.63 14.38 21.57
CA THR A 46 -6.19 15.28 20.56
C THR A 46 -5.56 16.66 20.59
N HIS A 47 -5.33 17.25 19.41
CA HIS A 47 -4.73 18.59 19.28
C HIS A 47 -3.40 18.75 20.03
N SER A 48 -2.66 17.66 20.21
CA SER A 48 -1.41 17.65 20.95
C SER A 48 -0.21 17.76 20.01
N TYR A 49 0.88 18.30 20.52
CA TYR A 49 2.08 18.63 19.77
C TYR A 49 3.27 17.85 20.35
N PHE A 50 3.97 17.11 19.50
CA PHE A 50 5.12 16.29 19.86
C PHE A 50 6.33 16.77 19.08
N GLU A 51 7.35 17.29 19.77
CA GLU A 51 8.51 17.88 19.14
C GLU A 51 9.84 17.43 19.77
N ASN A 52 10.84 17.16 18.94
CA ASN A 52 12.25 17.01 19.35
C ASN A 52 12.53 16.06 20.53
N ASN A 53 11.66 15.08 20.78
CA ASN A 53 11.91 14.05 21.77
C ASN A 53 12.93 13.04 21.23
N THR A 54 13.97 12.70 22.00
CA THR A 54 15.05 11.79 21.57
C THR A 54 14.65 10.31 21.64
N GLY A 55 13.51 10.01 22.28
CA GLY A 55 12.90 8.69 22.33
C GLY A 55 11.66 8.59 21.43
N LYS A 56 10.77 7.63 21.73
CA LYS A 56 9.51 7.50 20.99
C LYS A 56 8.63 8.71 21.24
N GLN A 57 8.01 9.26 20.20
CA GLN A 57 7.09 10.39 20.37
C GLN A 57 5.87 9.95 21.18
N LEU A 58 5.36 8.77 20.84
CA LEU A 58 4.25 8.15 21.51
C LEU A 58 4.50 6.65 21.65
N LEU A 59 4.45 6.17 22.89
CA LEU A 59 4.50 4.75 23.22
C LEU A 59 3.18 4.36 23.86
N ILE A 60 2.48 3.41 23.23
CA ILE A 60 1.27 2.78 23.74
C ILE A 60 1.63 1.34 24.08
N GLY A 61 1.64 1.04 25.37
CA GLY A 61 2.03 -0.26 25.92
C GLY A 61 3.54 -0.44 26.05
N ASP A 62 3.92 -1.49 26.75
CA ASP A 62 5.32 -1.85 26.99
C ASP A 62 5.47 -3.38 26.98
N SER A 63 6.49 -3.87 26.28
CA SER A 63 6.73 -5.30 26.06
C SER A 63 7.01 -6.08 27.35
N ALA A 64 7.41 -5.39 28.42
CA ALA A 64 7.76 -6.01 29.70
C ALA A 64 6.56 -6.56 30.50
N ILE A 65 5.31 -6.17 30.19
CA ILE A 65 4.13 -6.60 30.98
C ILE A 65 3.07 -7.24 30.10
N VAL A 66 2.54 -8.38 30.52
CA VAL A 66 1.60 -9.21 29.73
C VAL A 66 0.13 -9.00 30.16
N THR A 67 -0.11 -8.21 31.21
CA THR A 67 -1.42 -8.15 31.91
C THR A 67 -2.18 -6.85 31.70
N ASN A 68 -1.56 -5.79 31.19
CA ASN A 68 -2.23 -4.50 31.05
C ASN A 68 -3.03 -4.48 29.76
N VAL A 69 -4.32 -4.18 29.88
CA VAL A 69 -5.21 -4.03 28.75
C VAL A 69 -5.25 -2.55 28.39
N ILE A 70 -4.60 -2.19 27.27
CA ILE A 70 -4.80 -0.89 26.64
C ILE A 70 -5.82 -1.06 25.53
N GLN A 71 -6.95 -0.37 25.65
CA GLN A 71 -8.09 -0.51 24.76
C GLN A 71 -8.63 0.84 24.28
N ASP A 72 -9.09 0.87 23.03
CA ASP A 72 -9.83 2.00 22.44
C ASP A 72 -9.10 3.34 22.51
N THR A 73 -7.78 3.33 22.32
CA THR A 73 -6.98 4.57 22.31
C THR A 73 -7.18 5.32 20.99
N LYS A 74 -7.57 6.60 21.06
CA LYS A 74 -7.79 7.46 19.88
C LYS A 74 -6.75 8.58 19.81
N ILE A 75 -6.00 8.64 18.73
CA ILE A 75 -4.98 9.66 18.46
C ILE A 75 -5.44 10.47 17.25
N ASN A 76 -5.95 11.69 17.47
CA ASN A 76 -6.53 12.52 16.39
C ASN A 76 -6.02 13.96 16.38
N ASN A 77 -5.88 14.58 15.21
CA ASN A 77 -5.54 16.01 15.07
C ASN A 77 -4.25 16.42 15.80
N ASN A 78 -3.27 15.52 15.92
CA ASN A 78 -1.99 15.84 16.56
C ASN A 78 -0.95 16.23 15.52
N PHE A 79 0.08 16.94 15.97
CA PHE A 79 1.22 17.31 15.15
C PHE A 79 2.49 16.67 15.71
N PHE A 80 3.16 15.87 14.89
CA PHE A 80 4.43 15.23 15.22
C PHE A 80 5.53 15.85 14.37
N LEU A 81 6.51 16.47 15.01
CA LEU A 81 7.66 17.11 14.39
C LEU A 81 8.95 16.62 15.02
N ILE A 82 9.93 16.25 14.20
CA ILE A 82 11.26 15.90 14.72
C ILE A 82 12.33 16.38 13.74
N ASP A 83 13.39 16.98 14.29
CA ASP A 83 14.59 17.39 13.54
C ASP A 83 15.63 16.26 13.37
N ASP A 84 15.49 15.16 14.14
CA ASP A 84 16.40 14.01 14.20
C ASP A 84 15.83 12.71 13.54
N THR A 85 16.51 11.57 13.78
CA THR A 85 16.47 10.30 13.03
C THR A 85 15.12 9.59 12.81
N MET A 86 14.09 9.72 13.67
CA MET A 86 12.83 8.97 13.46
C MET A 86 11.62 9.47 14.28
N ILE A 87 10.47 9.64 13.62
CA ILE A 87 9.17 9.72 14.31
C ILE A 87 8.69 8.31 14.56
N SER A 88 8.71 7.87 15.82
CA SER A 88 8.17 6.56 16.21
C SER A 88 6.91 6.71 17.06
N ILE A 89 5.80 6.18 16.52
CA ILE A 89 4.61 5.81 17.29
C ILE A 89 4.66 4.30 17.45
N TYR A 90 4.80 3.83 18.69
CA TYR A 90 4.91 2.42 18.96
C TYR A 90 3.66 1.94 19.69
N VAL A 91 2.96 0.97 19.12
CA VAL A 91 1.77 0.36 19.70
C VAL A 91 2.07 -1.11 19.98
N ASP A 92 2.16 -1.46 21.25
CA ASP A 92 2.46 -2.80 21.72
C ASP A 92 1.44 -3.24 22.76
N LYS A 93 1.01 -4.51 22.67
CA LYS A 93 -0.02 -5.10 23.53
C LYS A 93 -1.28 -4.22 23.77
N ALA A 94 -1.67 -3.40 22.80
CA ALA A 94 -2.90 -2.60 22.82
C ALA A 94 -3.90 -3.07 21.76
N SER A 95 -5.19 -2.91 22.02
CA SER A 95 -6.26 -3.32 21.08
C SER A 95 -7.24 -2.20 20.83
N GLY A 96 -7.82 -2.14 19.63
CA GLY A 96 -8.75 -1.07 19.25
C GLY A 96 -8.10 0.32 19.17
N THR A 97 -6.77 0.39 19.04
CA THR A 97 -6.06 1.67 18.87
C THR A 97 -6.37 2.23 17.49
N ARG A 98 -6.81 3.50 17.46
CA ARG A 98 -7.19 4.24 16.25
C ARG A 98 -6.33 5.48 16.09
N ILE A 99 -5.68 5.60 14.94
CA ILE A 99 -4.82 6.75 14.59
C ILE A 99 -5.38 7.40 13.33
N ARG A 100 -5.87 8.64 13.43
CA ARG A 100 -6.51 9.36 12.32
C ARG A 100 -6.23 10.86 12.35
N ASP A 101 -6.32 11.54 11.21
CA ASP A 101 -6.27 13.00 11.12
C ASP A 101 -5.02 13.65 11.75
N ASN A 102 -3.88 12.95 11.80
CA ASN A 102 -2.64 13.50 12.36
C ASN A 102 -1.74 14.06 11.27
N THR A 103 -0.96 15.08 11.61
CA THR A 103 0.08 15.64 10.74
C THR A 103 1.44 15.19 11.22
N TYR A 104 2.22 14.59 10.32
CA TYR A 104 3.57 14.15 10.59
C TYR A 104 4.54 14.87 9.66
N ARG A 105 5.45 15.65 10.24
CA ARG A 105 6.48 16.38 9.50
C ARG A 105 7.86 16.06 10.05
N HIS A 106 8.84 15.95 9.18
CA HIS A 106 10.23 15.83 9.59
C HIS A 106 11.00 17.10 9.20
N GLY A 107 12.01 17.46 10.00
CA GLY A 107 13.01 18.47 9.64
C GLY A 107 13.87 18.00 8.46
N SER A 108 14.68 18.89 7.85
CA SER A 108 15.40 18.68 6.57
C SER A 108 16.54 17.64 6.57
N GLY A 109 16.45 16.57 7.35
CA GLY A 109 17.41 15.47 7.46
C GLY A 109 17.29 14.40 6.37
N THR A 110 18.37 13.63 6.20
CA THR A 110 18.62 12.82 5.00
C THR A 110 17.80 11.53 4.89
N ILE A 111 17.35 10.92 5.98
CA ILE A 111 16.42 9.78 5.98
C ILE A 111 15.67 9.75 7.31
N ASN A 112 14.47 10.31 7.35
CA ASN A 112 13.60 10.23 8.51
C ASN A 112 12.30 9.52 8.09
N HIS A 113 12.03 8.40 8.74
CA HIS A 113 10.90 7.53 8.48
C HIS A 113 9.90 7.67 9.63
N ILE A 114 8.60 7.80 9.34
CA ILE A 114 7.54 7.65 10.34
C ILE A 114 7.28 6.17 10.58
N GLU A 115 7.80 5.63 11.67
CA GLU A 115 7.59 4.25 12.09
C GLU A 115 6.33 4.15 12.95
N ILE A 116 5.34 3.44 12.43
CA ILE A 116 4.21 2.94 13.21
C ILE A 116 4.40 1.43 13.34
N THR A 117 4.85 0.99 14.51
CA THR A 117 5.00 -0.44 14.82
C THR A 117 3.78 -0.90 15.60
N SER A 118 3.11 -1.94 15.11
CA SER A 118 2.06 -2.64 15.87
C SER A 118 2.50 -4.08 16.16
N ASN A 119 2.62 -4.42 17.44
CA ASN A 119 2.84 -5.80 17.90
C ASN A 119 1.57 -6.42 18.51
N ALA A 120 0.43 -5.77 18.33
CA ALA A 120 -0.78 -6.05 19.10
C ALA A 120 -1.99 -6.28 18.20
N ASN A 121 -2.90 -7.14 18.64
CA ASN A 121 -4.14 -7.46 17.94
C ASN A 121 -5.06 -6.23 17.91
N ALA A 122 -5.17 -5.58 16.76
CA ALA A 122 -6.03 -4.44 16.43
C ALA A 122 -5.46 -3.02 16.68
N THR A 123 -4.38 -2.69 15.98
CA THR A 123 -4.12 -1.29 15.58
C THR A 123 -4.76 -1.06 14.22
N VAL A 124 -5.71 -0.12 14.14
CA VAL A 124 -6.30 0.34 12.88
C VAL A 124 -5.89 1.80 12.68
N ILE A 125 -5.09 2.07 11.65
CA ILE A 125 -4.97 3.42 11.12
C ILE A 125 -6.26 3.60 10.30
N GLU A 126 -7.21 4.40 10.80
CA GLU A 126 -8.56 4.52 10.21
C GLU A 126 -8.61 5.58 9.10
N GLU A 127 -9.63 5.48 8.23
CA GLU A 127 -10.01 6.50 7.23
C GLU A 127 -10.07 7.90 7.87
N GLY A 128 -9.24 8.82 7.36
CA GLY A 128 -9.06 10.19 7.83
C GLY A 128 -7.81 10.81 7.22
N SER A 129 -7.72 12.14 7.19
CA SER A 129 -6.64 12.88 6.51
C SER A 129 -5.32 12.87 7.28
N ASN A 130 -4.75 11.70 7.54
CA ASN A 130 -3.39 11.61 8.06
C ASN A 130 -2.42 12.10 6.97
N SER A 131 -1.68 13.17 7.26
CA SER A 131 -0.69 13.73 6.34
C SER A 131 0.70 13.25 6.73
N PHE A 132 1.29 12.33 5.96
CA PHE A 132 2.65 11.84 6.16
C PHE A 132 3.59 12.45 5.12
N TRP A 133 4.75 12.98 5.51
CA TRP A 133 5.78 13.35 4.54
C TRP A 133 6.52 12.11 3.98
N SER A 134 6.80 11.12 4.82
CA SER A 134 7.43 9.84 4.47
C SER A 134 7.09 8.78 5.52
N ALA A 135 6.52 7.63 5.14
CA ALA A 135 6.08 6.61 6.09
C ALA A 135 6.53 5.21 5.70
N ASN A 136 6.85 4.41 6.71
CA ASN A 136 7.09 2.97 6.57
C ASN A 136 6.37 2.27 7.73
N PHE A 137 5.54 1.31 7.37
CA PHE A 137 4.64 0.67 8.31
C PHE A 137 5.20 -0.71 8.59
N VAL A 138 5.44 -1.02 9.86
CA VAL A 138 6.02 -2.29 10.27
C VAL A 138 4.95 -3.04 11.07
N ASP A 139 4.42 -4.10 10.47
CA ASP A 139 3.49 -5.01 11.16
C ASP A 139 4.21 -6.32 11.47
N ASN A 140 4.47 -6.56 12.75
CA ASN A 140 5.10 -7.80 13.21
C ASN A 140 4.05 -8.84 13.67
N GLY A 141 2.75 -8.54 13.54
CA GLY A 141 1.64 -9.41 13.94
C GLY A 141 0.68 -9.76 12.80
N ALA A 142 -0.46 -10.37 13.14
CA ALA A 142 -1.55 -10.65 12.20
C ALA A 142 -2.51 -9.45 12.10
N ASN A 143 -1.99 -8.24 11.83
CA ASN A 143 -2.78 -7.02 11.84
C ASN A 143 -3.17 -6.59 10.41
N THR A 144 -4.17 -5.71 10.34
CA THR A 144 -4.57 -5.06 9.10
C THR A 144 -4.17 -3.59 9.21
N VAL A 145 -3.12 -3.19 8.49
CA VAL A 145 -2.77 -1.77 8.33
C VAL A 145 -3.53 -1.25 7.13
N ILE A 146 -4.67 -0.60 7.37
CA ILE A 146 -5.44 0.12 6.35
C ILE A 146 -4.86 1.53 6.26
N VAL A 147 -4.50 1.99 5.07
CA VAL A 147 -4.06 3.38 4.87
C VAL A 147 -4.89 3.99 3.75
N GLU A 148 -5.79 4.90 4.10
CA GLU A 148 -6.74 5.52 3.18
C GLU A 148 -6.57 7.05 3.16
N ASP A 149 -6.90 7.67 2.02
CA ASP A 149 -6.93 9.14 1.82
C ASP A 149 -5.61 9.87 2.13
N LEU A 150 -4.51 9.36 1.57
CA LEU A 150 -3.19 9.95 1.66
C LEU A 150 -2.99 11.08 0.64
N THR A 151 -2.55 12.26 1.10
CA THR A 151 -2.35 13.44 0.24
C THR A 151 -0.87 13.81 -0.01
N SER A 152 0.08 12.87 0.03
CA SER A 152 1.52 13.21 0.02
C SER A 152 2.40 12.51 -1.03
N GLU A 153 3.55 13.14 -1.34
CA GLU A 153 4.62 12.62 -2.20
C GLU A 153 5.61 11.78 -1.35
N GLY A 154 5.87 10.50 -1.71
CA GLY A 154 6.82 9.69 -0.93
C GLY A 154 6.98 8.22 -1.35
N VAL A 155 7.99 7.54 -0.79
CA VAL A 155 8.23 6.09 -0.93
C VAL A 155 7.59 5.37 0.25
N TRP A 156 6.71 4.41 -0.05
CA TRP A 156 5.94 3.68 0.96
C TRP A 156 6.42 2.23 1.04
N ALA A 157 6.73 1.78 2.26
CA ALA A 157 7.15 0.41 2.54
C ALA A 157 6.25 -0.22 3.61
N ILE A 158 5.83 -1.46 3.39
CA ILE A 158 5.22 -2.32 4.41
C ILE A 158 6.08 -3.56 4.60
N ARG A 159 6.39 -3.88 5.86
CA ARG A 159 7.12 -5.09 6.26
C ARG A 159 6.25 -5.93 7.19
N GLY A 160 6.18 -7.25 6.96
CA GLY A 160 5.46 -8.19 7.82
C GLY A 160 5.45 -9.62 7.28
N THR A 161 4.97 -10.57 8.09
CA THR A 161 4.87 -12.00 7.72
C THR A 161 3.64 -12.33 6.86
N ASN A 162 2.58 -11.51 6.91
CA ASN A 162 1.39 -11.58 6.05
C ASN A 162 0.78 -10.19 5.79
N PRO A 163 1.48 -9.27 5.10
CA PRO A 163 0.97 -7.91 4.92
C PRO A 163 -0.25 -7.90 3.98
N VAL A 164 -1.44 -7.56 4.51
CA VAL A 164 -2.61 -7.19 3.69
C VAL A 164 -2.63 -5.69 3.57
N LEU A 165 -2.49 -5.17 2.35
CA LEU A 165 -2.48 -3.74 2.07
C LEU A 165 -3.62 -3.36 1.15
N GLY A 166 -4.61 -2.66 1.71
CA GLY A 166 -5.56 -1.88 0.93
C GLY A 166 -5.02 -0.46 0.77
N ILE A 167 -4.66 -0.07 -0.45
CA ILE A 167 -4.40 1.34 -0.79
C ILE A 167 -5.57 1.86 -1.61
N LYS A 168 -6.22 2.90 -1.11
CA LYS A 168 -7.29 3.62 -1.78
C LYS A 168 -6.86 5.07 -1.95
N GLY A 169 -6.76 5.51 -3.21
CA GLY A 169 -6.31 6.86 -3.57
C GLY A 169 -4.79 7.00 -3.61
N ILE A 170 -4.18 6.93 -4.79
CA ILE A 170 -2.80 7.37 -5.01
C ILE A 170 -2.87 8.82 -5.50
N PRO A 171 -2.08 9.77 -4.96
CA PRO A 171 -2.10 11.17 -5.39
C PRO A 171 -1.92 11.30 -6.90
N THR A 172 -2.63 12.27 -7.51
CA THR A 172 -2.64 12.42 -8.98
C THR A 172 -1.40 13.11 -9.55
N ASN A 173 -0.47 13.54 -8.70
CA ASN A 173 0.68 14.36 -9.08
C ASN A 173 1.97 13.72 -8.52
N GLY A 174 3.06 13.69 -9.31
CA GLY A 174 4.36 13.14 -8.91
C GLY A 174 4.58 11.66 -9.25
N THR A 175 5.82 11.17 -9.15
CA THR A 175 6.11 9.74 -9.34
C THR A 175 5.96 9.03 -8.00
N ASN A 176 4.89 8.24 -7.84
CA ASN A 176 4.62 7.51 -6.61
C ASN A 176 5.14 6.07 -6.70
N TYR A 177 5.74 5.60 -5.62
CA TYR A 177 6.26 4.24 -5.49
C TYR A 177 5.60 3.55 -4.30
N LEU A 178 4.93 2.44 -4.56
CA LEU A 178 4.65 1.44 -3.55
C LEU A 178 5.70 0.35 -3.66
N ARG A 179 6.43 0.07 -2.58
CA ARG A 179 7.36 -1.07 -2.52
C ARG A 179 6.95 -2.03 -1.42
N MET A 180 6.98 -3.31 -1.76
CA MET A 180 6.76 -4.42 -0.84
C MET A 180 8.12 -5.03 -0.49
N TYR A 181 8.37 -5.25 0.79
CA TYR A 181 9.61 -5.82 1.30
C TYR A 181 9.33 -7.11 2.09
N THR A 182 10.25 -8.06 2.06
CA THR A 182 10.32 -9.18 3.03
C THR A 182 10.80 -8.68 4.39
N SER A 183 10.66 -9.53 5.42
CA SER A 183 11.14 -9.25 6.78
C SER A 183 12.64 -8.98 6.85
N ASP A 184 13.44 -9.55 5.95
CA ASP A 184 14.89 -9.29 5.84
C ASP A 184 15.24 -8.00 5.05
N GLY A 185 14.23 -7.26 4.57
CA GLY A 185 14.42 -6.02 3.81
C GLY A 185 14.64 -6.18 2.31
N THR A 186 14.49 -7.39 1.75
CA THR A 186 14.54 -7.61 0.29
C THR A 186 13.28 -7.08 -0.39
N ILE A 187 13.40 -6.38 -1.51
CA ILE A 187 12.23 -5.90 -2.29
C ILE A 187 11.62 -7.08 -3.05
N ILE A 188 10.34 -7.36 -2.81
CA ILE A 188 9.60 -8.42 -3.51
C ILE A 188 8.62 -7.90 -4.55
N GLY A 189 8.23 -6.63 -4.49
CA GLY A 189 7.40 -5.99 -5.51
C GLY A 189 7.51 -4.48 -5.47
N GLU A 190 7.42 -3.84 -6.64
CA GLU A 190 7.29 -2.39 -6.78
C GLU A 190 6.08 -2.09 -7.67
N ILE A 191 5.11 -1.31 -7.18
CA ILE A 191 4.15 -0.60 -8.02
C ILE A 191 4.67 0.82 -8.19
N ARG A 192 4.98 1.18 -9.42
CA ARG A 192 5.36 2.54 -9.79
C ARG A 192 4.22 3.18 -10.55
N GLN A 193 3.69 4.27 -10.02
CA GLN A 193 2.85 5.17 -10.82
C GLN A 193 3.76 6.16 -11.53
N VAL A 194 3.90 6.00 -12.84
CA VAL A 194 4.66 6.89 -13.70
C VAL A 194 3.69 7.80 -14.43
N TYR A 195 3.77 9.09 -14.17
CA TYR A 195 3.15 10.09 -15.04
C TYR A 195 4.11 10.38 -16.20
N SER A 196 3.73 9.93 -17.39
CA SER A 196 4.42 10.25 -18.63
C SER A 196 3.38 10.82 -19.60
N GLY A 197 3.45 12.13 -19.85
CA GLY A 197 2.57 12.82 -20.79
C GLY A 197 1.11 12.99 -20.36
N GLY A 198 0.82 13.11 -19.05
CA GLY A 198 -0.53 13.35 -18.54
C GLY A 198 -1.44 12.11 -18.46
N VAL A 199 -0.93 10.91 -18.79
CA VAL A 199 -1.65 9.65 -18.63
C VAL A 199 -1.03 8.87 -17.47
N PRO A 200 -1.79 8.46 -16.44
CA PRO A 200 -1.26 7.62 -15.39
C PRO A 200 -0.91 6.24 -15.98
N LYS A 201 0.36 5.84 -15.86
CA LYS A 201 0.81 4.48 -16.15
C LYS A 201 1.14 3.79 -14.83
N MET A 202 0.51 2.66 -14.55
CA MET A 202 0.93 1.77 -13.46
C MET A 202 1.91 0.73 -14.02
N VAL A 203 3.09 0.66 -13.44
CA VAL A 203 4.13 -0.32 -13.78
C VAL A 203 4.37 -1.20 -12.56
N PHE A 204 4.18 -2.51 -12.69
CA PHE A 204 4.46 -3.48 -11.65
C PHE A 204 5.78 -4.19 -11.98
N ASN A 205 6.78 -4.08 -11.11
CA ASN A 205 8.08 -4.73 -11.29
C ASN A 205 8.31 -5.72 -10.14
N ALA A 206 8.16 -7.02 -10.42
CA ALA A 206 8.42 -8.10 -9.46
C ALA A 206 9.81 -8.69 -9.70
N LYS A 207 10.68 -8.70 -8.67
CA LYS A 207 12.09 -9.11 -8.82
C LYS A 207 12.46 -10.49 -8.28
N HIS A 208 11.55 -11.27 -7.70
CA HIS A 208 11.89 -12.58 -7.15
C HIS A 208 10.86 -13.67 -7.51
N SER A 209 11.24 -14.53 -8.46
CA SER A 209 10.40 -15.57 -9.07
C SER A 209 10.62 -16.94 -8.40
N THR A 210 9.91 -17.19 -7.29
CA THR A 210 9.54 -18.56 -6.88
C THR A 210 8.09 -18.66 -6.39
N GLY A 211 7.40 -17.53 -6.18
CA GLY A 211 5.97 -17.49 -5.91
C GLY A 211 5.17 -17.12 -7.16
N VAL A 212 4.04 -17.79 -7.38
CA VAL A 212 3.04 -17.37 -8.36
C VAL A 212 2.42 -16.08 -7.82
N PHE A 213 2.86 -14.93 -8.34
CA PHE A 213 2.13 -13.68 -8.18
C PHE A 213 0.90 -13.76 -9.08
N GLY A 214 -0.26 -14.07 -8.50
CA GLY A 214 -1.54 -14.01 -9.19
C GLY A 214 -1.88 -12.55 -9.47
N PHE A 215 -1.55 -12.07 -10.67
CA PHE A 215 -2.06 -10.80 -11.15
C PHE A 215 -3.43 -11.06 -11.78
N GLU A 216 -4.47 -11.05 -10.95
CA GLU A 216 -5.83 -10.91 -11.44
C GLU A 216 -6.08 -9.42 -11.70
N ILE A 217 -5.56 -8.93 -12.82
CA ILE A 217 -6.44 -8.09 -13.64
C ILE A 217 -7.46 -9.08 -14.19
N ASN A 218 -8.66 -8.63 -14.52
CA ASN A 218 -9.27 -9.15 -15.74
C ASN A 218 -8.29 -9.00 -16.95
N GLY A 219 -7.21 -9.81 -17.03
CA GLY A 219 -6.12 -9.73 -18.03
C GLY A 219 -4.68 -9.90 -17.49
N THR A 220 -4.22 -11.14 -17.34
CA THR A 220 -2.87 -11.61 -16.96
C THR A 220 -1.76 -11.11 -17.90
N GLU A 221 -0.68 -10.47 -17.47
CA GLU A 221 0.53 -10.41 -18.33
C GLU A 221 1.28 -11.74 -18.25
N ARG A 222 1.12 -12.68 -19.19
CA ARG A 222 1.69 -12.67 -20.55
C ARG A 222 0.78 -12.19 -21.67
N ALA A 223 -0.27 -11.49 -21.30
CA ALA A 223 -1.23 -10.84 -22.13
C ALA A 223 -1.61 -9.45 -21.63
N GLY A 224 -0.92 -8.47 -22.18
CA GLY A 224 -1.43 -7.11 -22.16
C GLY A 224 -2.55 -6.99 -23.18
N ILE A 225 -3.58 -6.21 -22.85
CA ILE A 225 -4.47 -5.62 -23.85
C ILE A 225 -3.64 -4.58 -24.62
N VAL A 226 -3.27 -4.91 -25.85
CA VAL A 226 -2.52 -4.01 -26.73
C VAL A 226 -3.45 -3.54 -27.84
N LYS A 227 -3.53 -2.23 -28.07
CA LYS A 227 -4.21 -1.70 -29.26
C LYS A 227 -3.32 -1.96 -30.49
N ASN A 228 -3.83 -2.68 -31.47
CA ASN A 228 -3.15 -2.98 -32.72
C ASN A 228 -4.02 -2.53 -33.89
N GLY A 229 -3.71 -1.36 -34.46
CA GLY A 229 -4.63 -0.70 -35.39
C GLY A 229 -5.96 -0.35 -34.71
N SER A 230 -7.07 -0.76 -35.32
CA SER A 230 -8.42 -0.58 -34.80
C SER A 230 -8.85 -1.65 -33.78
N PHE A 231 -8.00 -2.62 -33.48
CA PHE A 231 -8.32 -3.76 -32.61
C PHE A 231 -7.72 -3.64 -31.22
N TYR A 232 -8.43 -4.19 -30.23
CA TYR A 232 -7.87 -4.56 -28.93
C TYR A 232 -7.46 -6.02 -28.97
N SER A 233 -6.21 -6.31 -28.64
CA SER A 233 -5.65 -7.66 -28.74
C SER A 233 -5.08 -8.13 -27.41
N TYR A 234 -5.25 -9.42 -27.14
CA TYR A 234 -4.66 -10.14 -26.02
C TYR A 234 -3.40 -10.85 -26.51
N LYS A 235 -2.22 -10.49 -26.00
CA LYS A 235 -0.97 -11.17 -26.41
C LYS A 235 -0.78 -12.50 -25.66
N ILE A 236 -0.23 -13.52 -26.30
CA ILE A 236 0.24 -14.73 -25.63
C ILE A 236 1.61 -15.06 -26.23
N GLY A 237 2.67 -14.73 -25.50
CA GLY A 237 4.02 -14.77 -26.06
C GLY A 237 4.18 -13.71 -27.15
N ASN A 238 4.68 -14.10 -28.34
CA ASN A 238 4.85 -13.19 -29.46
C ASN A 238 3.55 -12.96 -30.24
N ASN A 239 2.57 -13.84 -30.09
CA ASN A 239 1.34 -13.80 -30.85
C ASN A 239 0.25 -13.00 -30.15
N SER A 240 -0.75 -12.58 -30.91
CA SER A 240 -1.91 -11.84 -30.45
C SER A 240 -3.22 -12.53 -30.84
N ILE A 241 -4.23 -12.43 -29.96
CA ILE A 241 -5.60 -12.86 -30.17
C ILE A 241 -6.48 -11.62 -30.21
N THR A 242 -7.29 -11.48 -31.26
CA THR A 242 -8.22 -10.38 -31.47
C THR A 242 -9.61 -10.90 -31.89
N TRP A 243 -10.59 -10.01 -32.01
CA TRP A 243 -11.95 -10.29 -32.44
C TRP A 243 -12.41 -9.27 -33.49
N GLY A 244 -13.07 -9.73 -34.56
CA GLY A 244 -13.55 -8.88 -35.64
C GLY A 244 -14.66 -9.52 -36.47
N ALA A 245 -15.36 -8.73 -37.28
CA ALA A 245 -16.33 -9.24 -38.26
C ALA A 245 -15.68 -9.68 -39.59
N ALA A 246 -14.40 -9.36 -39.77
CA ALA A 246 -13.58 -9.70 -40.91
C ALA A 246 -12.11 -9.87 -40.47
N ALA A 247 -11.27 -10.43 -41.34
CA ALA A 247 -9.83 -10.46 -41.14
C ALA A 247 -9.27 -9.02 -40.99
N PRO A 248 -8.30 -8.78 -40.09
CA PRO A 248 -7.71 -7.45 -39.89
C PRO A 248 -7.13 -6.83 -41.17
N ALA A 249 -7.54 -5.59 -41.45
CA ALA A 249 -7.09 -4.80 -42.61
C ALA A 249 -6.08 -3.70 -42.24
N ASP A 250 -5.83 -3.50 -40.94
CA ASP A 250 -4.86 -2.57 -40.37
C ASP A 250 -4.13 -3.24 -39.19
N GLY A 251 -3.14 -2.56 -38.61
CA GLY A 251 -2.31 -3.09 -37.51
C GLY A 251 -1.13 -3.94 -37.98
N THR A 252 -0.15 -4.15 -37.10
CA THR A 252 1.07 -4.93 -37.37
C THR A 252 0.96 -6.32 -36.74
N TRP A 253 1.01 -7.36 -37.56
CA TRP A 253 0.72 -8.74 -37.15
C TRP A 253 1.91 -9.65 -37.41
N VAL A 254 2.07 -10.67 -36.57
CA VAL A 254 3.07 -11.73 -36.75
C VAL A 254 2.41 -13.05 -37.14
N VAL A 255 3.19 -13.96 -37.72
CA VAL A 255 2.71 -15.30 -38.09
C VAL A 255 2.21 -16.02 -36.84
N GLY A 256 0.99 -16.55 -36.91
CA GLY A 256 0.30 -17.23 -35.79
C GLY A 256 -0.67 -16.36 -35.00
N ASP A 257 -0.77 -15.06 -35.30
CA ASP A 257 -1.82 -14.21 -34.70
C ASP A 257 -3.21 -14.71 -35.12
N ILE A 258 -4.18 -14.60 -34.21
CA ILE A 258 -5.54 -15.13 -34.37
C ILE A 258 -6.54 -13.98 -34.29
N CYS A 259 -7.44 -13.88 -35.26
CA CYS A 259 -8.65 -13.06 -35.19
C CYS A 259 -9.88 -13.97 -35.15
N TRP A 260 -10.61 -13.99 -34.05
CA TRP A 260 -11.89 -14.70 -33.97
C TRP A 260 -13.00 -13.89 -34.65
N ASN A 261 -13.77 -14.56 -35.50
CA ASN A 261 -14.93 -13.97 -36.13
C ASN A 261 -16.04 -13.77 -35.08
N THR A 262 -16.62 -12.57 -35.03
CA THR A 262 -17.73 -12.23 -34.12
C THR A 262 -19.11 -12.59 -34.66
N GLY A 263 -19.21 -12.90 -35.96
CA GLY A 263 -20.44 -13.32 -36.65
C GLY A 263 -20.35 -14.76 -37.17
N VAL A 264 -19.85 -15.70 -36.36
CA VAL A 264 -19.76 -17.12 -36.76
C VAL A 264 -21.17 -17.68 -36.97
N ALA A 265 -21.38 -18.36 -38.09
CA ALA A 265 -22.58 -19.13 -38.38
C ALA A 265 -22.22 -20.63 -38.52
N ALA A 266 -23.22 -21.52 -38.39
CA ALA A 266 -23.06 -22.94 -38.66
C ALA A 266 -22.53 -23.16 -40.09
N GLY A 267 -21.51 -24.00 -40.24
CA GLY A 267 -20.79 -24.18 -41.51
C GLY A 267 -19.89 -23.02 -41.94
N GLY A 268 -19.79 -21.93 -41.17
CA GLY A 268 -18.89 -20.80 -41.42
C GLY A 268 -17.52 -20.94 -40.74
N SER A 269 -16.58 -20.06 -41.07
CA SER A 269 -15.26 -20.06 -40.44
C SER A 269 -15.30 -19.33 -39.08
N PRO A 270 -14.73 -19.91 -38.01
CA PRO A 270 -14.73 -19.29 -36.70
C PRO A 270 -13.74 -18.11 -36.59
N GLY A 271 -12.87 -17.91 -37.58
CA GLY A 271 -11.89 -16.83 -37.55
C GLY A 271 -10.79 -16.97 -38.61
N TRP A 272 -9.71 -16.24 -38.39
CA TRP A 272 -8.55 -16.17 -39.26
C TRP A 272 -7.25 -16.32 -38.49
N VAL A 273 -6.25 -16.94 -39.12
CA VAL A 273 -4.87 -16.99 -38.63
C VAL A 273 -3.95 -16.24 -39.59
N CYS A 274 -3.05 -15.42 -39.05
CA CYS A 274 -2.03 -14.72 -39.83
C CYS A 274 -0.96 -15.71 -40.28
N THR A 275 -0.81 -15.91 -41.59
CA THR A 275 0.18 -16.82 -42.18
C THR A 275 1.42 -16.12 -42.71
N SER A 276 1.38 -14.79 -42.84
CA SER A 276 2.54 -13.96 -43.18
C SER A 276 2.49 -12.64 -42.42
N ALA A 277 3.56 -12.31 -41.70
CA ALA A 277 3.65 -11.08 -40.91
C ALA A 277 3.56 -9.82 -41.81
N GLY A 278 2.99 -8.73 -41.30
CA GLY A 278 2.83 -7.50 -42.09
C GLY A 278 1.96 -6.42 -41.43
N THR A 279 1.76 -5.32 -42.15
CA THR A 279 0.86 -4.20 -41.77
C THR A 279 -0.07 -3.82 -42.94
N PRO A 280 -1.20 -4.53 -43.16
CA PRO A 280 -1.67 -5.69 -42.40
C PRO A 280 -0.93 -6.98 -42.75
N GLY A 281 -1.09 -8.01 -41.91
CA GLY A 281 -0.62 -9.37 -42.20
C GLY A 281 -1.46 -10.06 -43.29
N THR A 282 -1.00 -11.21 -43.78
CA THR A 282 -1.79 -12.07 -44.67
C THR A 282 -2.58 -13.09 -43.84
N TRP A 283 -3.90 -13.12 -44.02
CA TRP A 283 -4.81 -13.93 -43.21
C TRP A 283 -5.40 -15.10 -43.99
N LYS A 284 -5.47 -16.27 -43.35
CA LYS A 284 -6.18 -17.44 -43.86
C LYS A 284 -7.35 -17.80 -42.96
N THR A 285 -8.48 -18.14 -43.57
CA THR A 285 -9.67 -18.64 -42.88
C THR A 285 -9.34 -19.95 -42.16
N MET A 286 -9.78 -20.07 -40.91
CA MET A 286 -9.72 -21.34 -40.18
C MET A 286 -10.73 -22.34 -40.76
N ALA A 287 -10.57 -23.62 -40.41
CA ALA A 287 -11.53 -24.66 -40.77
C ALA A 287 -12.94 -24.30 -40.27
N ASN A 288 -13.96 -24.62 -41.07
CA ASN A 288 -15.34 -24.29 -40.74
C ASN A 288 -15.79 -25.02 -39.46
N VAL A 289 -16.64 -24.36 -38.67
CA VAL A 289 -17.36 -25.03 -37.60
C VAL A 289 -18.37 -26.02 -38.19
N GLY A 290 -18.66 -27.10 -37.48
CA GLY A 290 -19.66 -28.08 -37.89
C GLY A 290 -21.00 -27.42 -38.27
N ALA A 291 -21.68 -28.03 -39.25
CA ALA A 291 -23.02 -27.62 -39.66
C ALA A 291 -24.06 -28.06 -38.63
#